data_AF-A0AAW6FTA4-F1
#
_entry.id   AF-A0AAW6FTA4-F1
#
_cell.length_a   1.000
_cell.length_b   1.000
_cell.length_c   1.000
_cell.angle_alpha   90.00
_cell.angle_beta   90.00
_cell.angle_gamma   90.00
#
_symmetry.space_group_name_H-M   'P 1'
#
loop_
_entity.id
_entity.type
_entity.pdbx_description
1 polymer ?
#
loop_
_entity_poly.entity_id
_entity_poly.type
_entity_poly.pdbx_seq_one_letter_code
_entity_poly.pdbx_strand_id
1 'polypeptide(L)'
;MLISFFVGKSDYEKSYIIQLCWVVIVTILAYACYSYNMVPENKQEYEEEINAEKYSIPNIELEKISANEILVKEKRVQFEGVSDDTLRWYADQIEKCPDYLLATVEEIHIVTHDRLLELRPDASNKIIGYHKHYGSYSKIILSDYKTDDRTVFLHEAIHAYDAQYGITEMPEFQNIYATEGLDYDERVSDVKEYFAYSYVDYLTDNLNKSKYPLTAEFYQNTNYEK
;
A
#
# COMPACT_ATOMS: atom_id res chain seq x y z
N MET A 1 -41.42 -0.73 -21.57
CA MET A 1 -42.43 -1.70 -21.08
C MET A 1 -43.51 -1.02 -20.20
N LEU A 2 -43.94 0.22 -20.52
CA LEU A 2 -44.98 0.97 -19.76
C LEU A 2 -46.21 1.35 -20.60
N ILE A 3 -46.12 1.31 -21.94
CA ILE A 3 -47.19 1.77 -22.82
C ILE A 3 -48.35 0.74 -22.92
N SER A 4 -48.09 -0.54 -22.69
CA SER A 4 -49.10 -1.61 -22.73
C SER A 4 -50.01 -1.70 -21.50
N PHE A 5 -49.74 -0.93 -20.43
CA PHE A 5 -50.52 -1.01 -19.19
C PHE A 5 -51.77 -0.12 -19.16
N PHE A 6 -51.96 0.73 -20.18
CA PHE A 6 -53.01 1.76 -20.23
C PHE A 6 -54.13 1.47 -21.25
N VAL A 7 -54.04 0.37 -22.00
CA VAL A 7 -55.06 -0.02 -22.97
C VAL A 7 -56.28 -0.56 -22.23
N GLY A 8 -57.43 0.10 -22.39
CA GLY A 8 -58.72 -0.34 -21.81
C GLY A 8 -59.08 0.26 -20.44
N LYS A 9 -58.23 1.11 -19.84
CA LYS A 9 -58.56 1.80 -18.59
C LYS A 9 -59.29 3.13 -18.85
N SER A 10 -60.26 3.46 -18.00
CA SER A 10 -60.95 4.75 -18.04
C SER A 10 -59.97 5.89 -17.72
N ASP A 11 -60.22 7.11 -18.20
CA ASP A 11 -59.29 8.23 -18.00
C ASP A 11 -59.10 8.59 -16.51
N TYR A 12 -60.08 8.25 -15.67
CA TYR A 12 -59.99 8.33 -14.22
C TYR A 12 -58.92 7.37 -13.65
N GLU A 13 -58.93 6.11 -14.09
CA GLU A 13 -57.95 5.11 -13.63
C GLU A 13 -56.54 5.42 -14.12
N LYS A 14 -56.39 5.99 -15.32
CA LYS A 14 -55.09 6.46 -15.82
C LYS A 14 -54.55 7.59 -14.96
N SER A 15 -55.40 8.58 -14.65
CA SER A 15 -55.03 9.71 -13.78
C SER A 15 -54.61 9.23 -12.39
N TYR A 16 -55.33 8.27 -11.82
CA TYR A 16 -55.03 7.71 -10.50
C TYR A 16 -53.68 6.98 -10.48
N ILE A 17 -53.38 6.18 -11.50
CA ILE A 17 -52.09 5.47 -11.61
C ILE A 17 -50.92 6.45 -11.74
N ILE A 18 -51.09 7.51 -12.54
CA ILE A 18 -50.06 8.54 -12.71
C ILE A 18 -49.79 9.25 -11.38
N GLN A 19 -50.84 9.61 -10.64
CA GLN A 19 -50.71 10.20 -9.30
C GLN A 19 -49.98 9.27 -8.32
N LEU A 20 -50.30 7.98 -8.34
CA LEU A 20 -49.64 6.98 -7.50
C LEU A 20 -48.14 6.86 -7.83
N CYS A 21 -47.78 6.85 -9.11
CA CYS A 21 -46.38 6.84 -9.55
C CYS A 21 -45.63 8.09 -9.07
N TRP A 22 -46.25 9.27 -9.14
CA TRP A 22 -45.65 10.50 -8.62
C TRP A 22 -45.41 10.45 -7.11
N VAL A 23 -46.36 9.94 -6.33
CA VAL A 23 -46.20 9.77 -4.87
C VAL A 23 -45.02 8.84 -4.56
N VAL A 24 -44.87 7.74 -5.29
CA VAL A 24 -43.75 6.80 -5.10
C VAL A 24 -42.41 7.47 -5.43
N ILE A 25 -42.31 8.20 -6.54
CA ILE A 25 -41.08 8.91 -6.92
C ILE A 25 -40.70 9.96 -5.87
N VAL A 26 -41.66 10.76 -5.41
CA VAL A 26 -41.42 11.78 -4.37
C VAL A 26 -40.97 11.13 -3.06
N THR A 27 -41.53 9.97 -2.70
CA THR A 27 -41.16 9.25 -1.47
C THR A 27 -39.74 8.68 -1.56
N ILE A 28 -39.34 8.13 -2.73
CA ILE A 28 -37.98 7.64 -2.96
C ILE A 28 -36.97 8.80 -2.89
N LEU A 29 -37.27 9.94 -3.53
CA LEU A 29 -36.41 11.11 -3.49
C LEU A 29 -36.27 11.70 -2.08
N ALA A 30 -37.38 11.76 -1.32
CA ALA A 30 -37.35 12.22 0.06
C ALA A 30 -36.52 11.28 0.96
N TYR A 31 -36.62 9.96 0.77
CA TYR A 31 -35.82 8.99 1.50
C TYR A 31 -34.33 9.08 1.15
N ALA A 32 -33.99 9.23 -0.14
CA ALA A 32 -32.60 9.42 -0.58
C ALA A 32 -31.97 10.70 0.03
N CYS A 33 -32.72 11.81 0.06
CA CYS A 33 -32.26 13.03 0.72
C CYS A 33 -32.12 12.87 2.24
N TYR A 34 -33.04 12.16 2.90
CA TYR A 34 -32.95 11.89 4.34
C TYR A 34 -31.75 11.01 4.67
N SER A 35 -31.49 9.95 3.88
CA SER A 35 -30.32 9.08 4.05
C SER A 35 -28.99 9.81 3.79
N TYR A 36 -28.95 10.73 2.82
CA TYR A 36 -27.75 11.55 2.57
C TYR A 36 -27.47 12.51 3.73
N ASN A 37 -28.51 13.18 4.26
CA ASN A 37 -28.38 14.10 5.40
C ASN A 37 -28.23 13.41 6.76
N MET A 38 -28.26 12.07 6.81
CA MET A 38 -28.02 11.27 8.02
C MET A 38 -26.64 10.60 8.01
N VAL A 39 -25.83 10.79 6.96
CA VAL A 39 -24.38 10.55 7.05
C VAL A 39 -23.84 11.69 7.91
N PRO A 40 -23.35 11.45 9.14
CA PRO A 40 -22.85 12.54 9.96
C PRO A 40 -21.65 13.17 9.24
N GLU A 41 -21.67 14.47 8.98
CA GLU A 41 -20.52 15.23 8.43
C GLU A 41 -19.25 14.97 9.25
N ASN A 42 -19.42 14.66 10.54
CA ASN A 42 -18.33 14.27 11.43
C ASN A 42 -17.58 13.00 11.00
N LYS A 43 -18.12 12.10 10.15
CA LYS A 43 -17.32 10.95 9.70
C LYS A 43 -16.25 11.34 8.69
N GLN A 44 -16.50 12.34 7.85
CA GLN A 44 -15.51 12.83 6.91
C GLN A 44 -14.50 13.76 7.59
N GLU A 45 -14.94 14.64 8.50
CA GLU A 45 -14.00 15.45 9.29
C GLU A 45 -13.13 14.59 10.23
N TYR A 46 -13.66 13.53 10.84
CA TYR A 46 -12.85 12.65 11.71
C TYR A 46 -11.87 11.78 10.91
N GLU A 47 -12.17 11.41 9.66
CA GLU A 47 -11.21 10.72 8.78
C GLU A 47 -10.16 11.67 8.18
N GLU A 48 -10.49 12.94 7.93
CA GLU A 48 -9.52 13.95 7.49
C GLU A 48 -8.65 14.48 8.63
N GLU A 49 -9.18 14.70 9.85
CA GLU A 49 -8.38 15.07 11.02
C GLU A 49 -7.51 13.91 11.51
N ILE A 50 -7.99 12.65 11.50
CA ILE A 50 -7.14 11.49 11.83
C ILE A 50 -6.05 11.30 10.77
N ASN A 51 -6.30 11.62 9.49
CA ASN A 51 -5.28 11.61 8.43
C ASN A 51 -4.41 12.87 8.37
N ALA A 52 -4.77 13.98 9.04
CA ALA A 52 -3.91 15.14 9.16
C ALA A 52 -3.03 15.04 10.42
N GLU A 53 -3.56 14.53 11.53
CA GLU A 53 -2.85 14.39 12.80
C GLU A 53 -1.97 13.12 12.87
N LYS A 54 -2.28 12.02 12.16
CA LYS A 54 -1.32 10.89 12.01
C LYS A 54 -0.13 11.19 11.11
N TYR A 55 -0.22 12.25 10.31
CA TYR A 55 0.83 12.69 9.39
C TYR A 55 1.31 14.09 9.74
N SER A 56 1.31 14.45 11.04
CA SER A 56 2.22 15.49 11.50
C SER A 56 3.63 14.97 11.26
N ILE A 57 4.18 15.33 10.10
CA ILE A 57 5.55 15.06 9.71
C ILE A 57 6.40 15.55 10.89
N PRO A 58 7.10 14.67 11.63
CA PRO A 58 8.17 15.13 12.50
C PRO A 58 9.00 16.05 11.61
N ASN A 59 9.41 17.22 12.09
CA ASN A 59 10.26 18.10 11.32
C ASN A 59 11.55 17.31 11.06
N ILE A 60 11.56 16.52 9.98
CA ILE A 60 12.67 15.66 9.60
C ILE A 60 13.77 16.68 9.47
N GLU A 61 14.80 16.53 10.29
CA GLU A 61 16.03 17.27 10.15
C GLU A 61 16.61 16.89 8.78
N LEU A 62 16.03 17.46 7.71
CA LEU A 62 16.56 17.53 6.35
C LEU A 62 17.78 18.46 6.36
N GLU A 63 18.60 18.37 7.42
CA GLU A 63 19.64 19.31 7.77
C GLU A 63 20.86 19.20 6.85
N LYS A 64 20.85 18.25 5.89
CA LYS A 64 21.95 18.01 4.94
C LYS A 64 21.45 17.61 3.55
N ILE A 65 20.48 18.35 3.00
CA ILE A 65 20.21 18.26 1.55
C ILE A 65 21.42 18.89 0.82
N SER A 66 22.17 18.05 0.12
CA SER A 66 23.02 18.51 -0.99
C SER A 66 22.25 18.37 -2.31
N ALA A 67 22.79 18.83 -3.43
CA ALA A 67 22.08 18.81 -4.72
C ALA A 67 21.61 17.40 -5.17
N ASN A 68 22.16 16.32 -4.58
CA ASN A 68 21.90 14.93 -4.97
C ASN A 68 21.90 13.93 -3.80
N GLU A 69 21.88 14.39 -2.54
CA GLU A 69 21.90 13.52 -1.36
C GLU A 69 21.02 14.10 -0.23
N ILE A 70 20.26 13.24 0.44
CA ILE A 70 19.59 13.52 1.72
C ILE A 70 20.03 12.50 2.79
N LEU A 71 20.03 12.91 4.06
CA LEU A 71 20.26 12.03 5.20
C LEU A 71 18.91 11.70 5.85
N VAL A 72 18.60 10.42 6.03
CA VAL A 72 17.42 9.95 6.76
C VAL A 72 17.88 8.90 7.77
N LYS A 73 17.57 9.09 9.06
CA LYS A 73 18.24 8.40 10.17
C LYS A 73 19.77 8.47 10.03
N GLU A 74 20.41 7.31 9.85
CA GLU A 74 21.86 7.18 9.63
C GLU A 74 22.23 6.84 8.17
N LYS A 75 21.25 6.82 7.25
CA LYS A 75 21.45 6.42 5.85
C LYS A 75 21.54 7.62 4.92
N ARG A 76 22.56 7.61 4.05
CA ARG A 76 22.68 8.55 2.94
C ARG A 76 21.86 8.04 1.76
N VAL A 77 20.83 8.80 1.40
CA VAL A 77 19.95 8.50 0.27
C VAL A 77 20.37 9.39 -0.90
N GLN A 78 20.83 8.76 -1.98
CA GLN A 78 21.16 9.48 -3.22
C GLN A 78 19.88 9.74 -4.02
N PHE A 79 19.79 10.87 -4.71
CA PHE A 79 18.65 11.15 -5.58
C PHE A 79 19.05 11.86 -6.88
N GLU A 80 18.25 11.64 -7.94
CA GLU A 80 18.48 12.22 -9.27
C GLU A 80 17.15 12.57 -9.95
N GLY A 81 16.94 13.85 -10.25
CA GLY A 81 15.85 14.31 -11.13
C GLY A 81 14.43 14.15 -10.59
N VAL A 82 14.26 13.94 -9.27
CA VAL A 82 12.96 13.72 -8.62
C VAL A 82 12.48 14.96 -7.84
N SER A 83 11.17 15.03 -7.59
CA SER A 83 10.55 16.15 -6.87
C SER A 83 10.78 16.10 -5.35
N ASP A 84 10.74 17.26 -4.69
CA ASP A 84 10.79 17.37 -3.22
C ASP A 84 9.68 16.54 -2.54
N ASP A 85 8.49 16.46 -3.15
CA ASP A 85 7.38 15.67 -2.62
C ASP A 85 7.70 14.18 -2.63
N THR A 86 8.33 13.68 -3.71
CA THR A 86 8.82 12.29 -3.80
C THR A 86 9.89 12.03 -2.73
N LEU A 87 10.82 12.96 -2.52
CA LEU A 87 11.87 12.83 -1.50
C LEU A 87 11.27 12.76 -0.10
N ARG A 88 10.32 13.64 0.23
CA ARG A 88 9.61 13.63 1.51
C ARG A 88 8.81 12.35 1.70
N TRP A 89 8.17 11.87 0.64
CA TRP A 89 7.37 10.65 0.65
C TRP A 89 8.21 9.42 0.99
N TYR A 90 9.39 9.26 0.39
CA TYR A 90 10.30 8.17 0.72
C TYR A 90 11.02 8.36 2.04
N ALA A 91 11.39 9.59 2.41
CA ALA A 91 11.99 9.88 3.72
C ALA A 91 11.06 9.41 4.86
N ASP A 92 9.75 9.65 4.76
CA ASP A 92 8.76 9.15 5.73
C ASP A 92 8.74 7.62 5.82
N GLN A 93 8.85 6.90 4.69
CA GLN A 93 8.89 5.44 4.72
C GLN A 93 10.19 4.90 5.31
N ILE A 94 11.32 5.52 5.00
CA ILE A 94 12.62 5.14 5.55
C ILE A 94 12.65 5.39 7.07
N GLU A 95 12.07 6.50 7.52
CA GLU A 95 11.96 6.83 8.93
C GLU A 95 11.13 5.79 9.70
N LYS A 96 10.05 5.30 9.10
CA LYS A 96 9.18 4.27 9.68
C LYS A 96 9.73 2.84 9.56
N CYS A 97 10.76 2.63 8.75
CA CYS A 97 11.37 1.32 8.59
C CYS A 97 12.07 0.90 9.90
N PRO A 98 11.81 -0.31 10.43
CA PRO A 98 12.53 -0.85 11.59
C PRO A 98 14.04 -0.86 11.39
N ASP A 99 14.79 -0.47 12.41
CA ASP A 99 16.24 -0.26 12.30
C ASP A 99 17.00 -1.54 11.91
N TYR A 100 16.55 -2.71 12.37
CA TYR A 100 17.17 -4.00 12.01
C TYR A 100 17.01 -4.34 10.52
N LEU A 101 15.89 -3.95 9.89
CA LEU A 101 15.72 -4.09 8.44
C LEU A 101 16.60 -3.08 7.70
N LEU A 102 16.58 -1.83 8.15
CA LEU A 102 17.38 -0.75 7.55
C LEU A 102 18.88 -1.03 7.66
N ALA A 103 19.34 -1.73 8.70
CA ALA A 103 20.73 -2.12 8.88
C ALA A 103 21.25 -2.98 7.72
N THR A 104 20.39 -3.80 7.10
CA THR A 104 20.74 -4.67 5.96
C THR A 104 20.78 -3.98 4.60
N VAL A 105 20.52 -2.67 4.56
CA VAL A 105 20.49 -1.86 3.32
C VAL A 105 21.65 -0.87 3.32
N GLU A 106 22.68 -1.09 2.49
CA GLU A 106 23.84 -0.20 2.41
C GLU A 106 23.59 1.05 1.56
N GLU A 107 22.89 0.90 0.44
CA GLU A 107 22.66 2.00 -0.51
C GLU A 107 21.17 2.19 -0.82
N ILE A 108 20.72 3.45 -0.79
CA ILE A 108 19.35 3.83 -1.17
C ILE A 108 19.43 4.92 -2.25
N HIS A 109 18.76 4.70 -3.37
CA HIS A 109 18.73 5.63 -4.51
C HIS A 109 17.28 5.93 -4.89
N ILE A 110 16.94 7.21 -5.08
CA ILE A 110 15.63 7.65 -5.58
C ILE A 110 15.83 8.33 -6.94
N VAL A 111 15.32 7.71 -7.99
CA VAL A 111 15.53 8.14 -9.38
C VAL A 111 14.21 8.38 -10.10
N THR A 112 14.25 8.95 -11.30
CA THR A 112 13.05 9.00 -12.15
C THR A 112 12.64 7.59 -12.60
N HIS A 113 11.35 7.40 -12.89
CA HIS A 113 10.84 6.11 -13.35
C HIS A 113 11.53 5.63 -14.64
N ASP A 114 11.79 6.54 -15.59
CA ASP A 114 12.55 6.24 -16.81
C ASP A 114 13.94 5.69 -16.46
N ARG A 115 14.63 6.32 -15.50
CA ARG A 115 15.95 5.86 -15.07
C ARG A 115 15.90 4.50 -14.39
N LEU A 116 14.85 4.20 -13.63
CA LEU A 116 14.64 2.89 -13.04
C LEU A 116 14.47 1.82 -14.13
N LEU A 117 13.66 2.07 -15.16
CA LEU A 117 13.46 1.15 -16.28
C LEU A 117 14.75 0.92 -17.10
N GLU A 118 15.62 1.93 -17.23
CA GLU A 118 16.95 1.73 -17.81
C GLU A 118 17.83 0.78 -16.98
N LEU A 119 17.72 0.85 -15.66
CA LEU A 119 18.50 0.02 -14.73
C LEU A 119 17.95 -1.40 -14.59
N ARG A 120 16.65 -1.60 -14.84
CA ARG A 120 15.95 -2.90 -14.81
C ARG A 120 15.02 -3.06 -16.03
N PRO A 121 15.58 -3.24 -17.25
CA PRO A 121 14.82 -3.25 -18.50
C PRO A 121 13.90 -4.46 -18.67
N ASP A 122 14.06 -5.49 -17.83
CA ASP A 122 13.22 -6.68 -17.76
C ASP A 122 11.97 -6.50 -16.88
N ALA A 123 11.87 -5.41 -16.11
CA ALA A 123 10.74 -5.14 -15.25
C ALA A 123 9.51 -4.64 -16.01
N SER A 124 8.32 -4.81 -15.40
CA SER A 124 7.10 -4.18 -15.89
C SER A 124 7.19 -2.65 -15.81
N ASN A 125 6.49 -1.94 -16.68
CA ASN A 125 6.40 -0.48 -16.64
C ASN A 125 5.65 0.09 -15.41
N LYS A 126 5.18 -0.77 -14.50
CA LYS A 126 4.53 -0.38 -13.24
C LYS A 126 5.45 -0.56 -12.04
N ILE A 127 6.70 -0.98 -12.25
CA ILE A 127 7.65 -1.13 -11.16
C ILE A 127 7.91 0.21 -10.47
N ILE A 128 7.91 0.20 -9.15
CA ILE A 128 8.02 1.40 -8.31
C ILE A 128 9.32 1.42 -7.50
N GLY A 129 9.93 0.26 -7.30
CA GLY A 129 11.22 0.07 -6.65
C GLY A 129 11.78 -1.31 -6.97
N TYR A 130 13.05 -1.53 -6.65
CA TYR A 130 13.63 -2.86 -6.57
C TYR A 130 14.86 -2.91 -5.67
N HIS A 131 15.04 -4.08 -5.06
CA HIS A 131 16.23 -4.50 -4.36
C HIS A 131 17.20 -5.24 -5.30
N LYS A 132 18.51 -5.03 -5.06
CA LYS A 132 19.58 -5.84 -5.64
C LYS A 132 20.66 -6.11 -4.62
N HIS A 133 20.99 -7.39 -4.45
CA HIS A 133 22.06 -7.85 -3.56
C HIS A 133 23.36 -8.14 -4.33
N TYR A 134 24.49 -7.74 -3.76
CA TYR A 134 25.84 -7.85 -4.33
C TYR A 134 26.80 -8.59 -3.38
N GLY A 135 26.38 -9.75 -2.90
CA GLY A 135 27.18 -10.66 -2.06
C GLY A 135 27.43 -10.17 -0.64
N SER A 136 27.94 -8.95 -0.47
CA SER A 136 28.24 -8.36 0.85
C SER A 136 27.48 -7.07 1.14
N TYR A 137 26.62 -6.62 0.22
CA TYR A 137 25.81 -5.43 0.42
C TYR A 137 24.53 -5.47 -0.42
N SER A 138 23.50 -4.78 0.05
CA SER A 138 22.22 -4.61 -0.62
C SER A 138 22.01 -3.16 -1.03
N LYS A 139 21.43 -2.99 -2.21
CA LYS A 139 21.06 -1.71 -2.79
C LYS A 139 19.56 -1.69 -3.07
N ILE A 140 18.90 -0.61 -2.67
CA ILE A 140 17.49 -0.34 -3.00
C ILE A 140 17.44 0.85 -3.96
N ILE A 141 16.70 0.70 -5.06
CA ILE A 141 16.45 1.75 -6.04
C ILE A 141 14.94 1.97 -6.12
N LEU A 142 14.51 3.21 -5.91
CA LEU A 142 13.13 3.64 -5.84
C LEU A 142 12.85 4.65 -6.96
N SER A 143 11.63 4.69 -7.48
CA SER A 143 11.24 5.62 -8.54
C SER A 143 10.26 6.70 -8.08
N ASP A 144 10.17 7.79 -8.82
CA ASP A 144 9.13 8.82 -8.66
C ASP A 144 7.75 8.43 -9.22
N TYR A 145 7.55 7.17 -9.62
CA TYR A 145 6.27 6.70 -10.15
C TYR A 145 5.18 6.78 -9.07
N LYS A 146 4.06 7.44 -9.40
CA LYS A 146 2.98 7.69 -8.45
C LYS A 146 2.28 6.41 -8.02
N THR A 147 2.26 6.16 -6.72
CA THR A 147 1.52 5.07 -6.08
C THR A 147 0.97 5.54 -4.73
N ASP A 148 -0.17 4.97 -4.33
CA ASP A 148 -0.75 5.20 -3.00
C ASP A 148 -0.13 4.25 -1.95
N ASP A 149 0.63 3.24 -2.39
CA ASP A 149 1.28 2.27 -1.51
C ASP A 149 2.41 2.92 -0.70
N ARG A 150 2.23 3.03 0.62
CA ARG A 150 3.20 3.62 1.55
C ARG A 150 4.24 2.63 2.09
N THR A 151 4.30 1.41 1.54
CA THR A 151 5.14 0.33 2.06
C THR A 151 6.25 -0.11 1.12
N VAL A 152 6.43 0.60 -0.01
CA VAL A 152 7.42 0.27 -1.04
C VAL A 152 8.82 0.12 -0.46
N PHE A 153 9.31 1.09 0.31
CA PHE A 153 10.65 0.98 0.88
C PHE A 153 10.77 -0.18 1.87
N LEU A 154 9.74 -0.38 2.71
CA LEU A 154 9.73 -1.47 3.69
C LEU A 154 9.78 -2.84 2.99
N HIS A 155 9.00 -3.01 1.93
CA HIS A 155 9.01 -4.21 1.09
C HIS A 155 10.42 -4.52 0.56
N GLU A 156 11.08 -3.53 -0.05
CA GLU A 156 12.44 -3.71 -0.59
C GLU A 156 13.49 -3.93 0.52
N ALA A 157 13.31 -3.34 1.69
CA ALA A 157 14.18 -3.59 2.85
C ALA A 157 14.04 -5.02 3.39
N ILE A 158 12.85 -5.62 3.28
CA ILE A 158 12.64 -7.02 3.65
C ILE A 158 13.32 -7.96 2.65
N HIS A 159 13.37 -7.63 1.36
CA HIS A 159 14.19 -8.38 0.39
C HIS A 159 15.69 -8.28 0.71
N ALA A 160 16.18 -7.14 1.18
CA ALA A 160 17.55 -7.00 1.65
C ALA A 160 17.83 -7.87 2.89
N TYR A 161 16.89 -7.90 3.82
CA TYR A 161 16.94 -8.74 5.01
C TYR A 161 16.94 -10.23 4.66
N ASP A 162 16.09 -10.66 3.74
CA ASP A 162 16.08 -12.03 3.21
C ASP A 162 17.43 -12.40 2.58
N ALA A 163 17.99 -11.51 1.76
CA ALA A 163 19.28 -11.77 1.11
C ALA A 163 20.43 -11.94 2.12
N GLN A 164 20.38 -11.24 3.25
CA GLN A 164 21.39 -11.33 4.31
C GLN A 164 21.27 -12.61 5.14
N TYR A 165 20.04 -13.03 5.46
CA TYR A 165 19.78 -14.11 6.42
C TYR A 165 19.28 -15.41 5.80
N GLY A 166 18.98 -15.42 4.49
CA GLY A 166 18.52 -16.58 3.75
C GLY A 166 17.18 -17.13 4.26
N ILE A 167 16.27 -16.25 4.69
CA ILE A 167 14.99 -16.65 5.33
C ILE A 167 14.16 -17.50 4.38
N THR A 168 14.04 -17.07 3.13
CA THR A 168 13.31 -17.78 2.09
C THR A 168 14.01 -19.07 1.66
N GLU A 169 15.29 -19.26 1.99
CA GLU A 169 16.02 -20.50 1.74
C GLU A 169 15.87 -21.51 2.89
N MET A 170 15.33 -21.08 4.05
CA MET A 170 15.13 -21.95 5.20
C MET A 170 14.07 -23.02 4.89
N PRO A 171 14.32 -24.30 5.20
CA PRO A 171 13.34 -25.37 4.98
C PRO A 171 12.01 -25.12 5.72
N GLU A 172 12.06 -24.48 6.89
CA GLU A 172 10.86 -24.11 7.65
C GLU A 172 9.99 -23.12 6.88
N PHE A 173 10.56 -22.03 6.39
CA PHE A 173 9.80 -21.01 5.64
C PHE A 173 9.31 -21.54 4.29
N GLN A 174 10.10 -22.37 3.61
CA GLN A 174 9.68 -23.06 2.38
C GLN A 174 8.43 -23.94 2.61
N ASN A 175 8.35 -24.64 3.74
CA ASN A 175 7.17 -25.42 4.10
C ASN A 175 5.95 -24.53 4.41
N ILE A 176 6.17 -23.38 5.06
CA ILE A 176 5.11 -22.39 5.29
C ILE A 176 4.58 -21.87 3.96
N TYR A 177 5.46 -21.44 3.04
CA TYR A 177 5.07 -20.97 1.72
C TYR A 177 4.28 -22.01 0.93
N ALA A 178 4.71 -23.28 0.95
CA ALA A 178 3.99 -24.37 0.29
C ALA A 178 2.60 -24.64 0.90
N THR A 179 2.37 -24.25 2.16
CA THR A 179 1.11 -24.48 2.89
C THR A 179 0.18 -23.28 2.83
N GLU A 180 0.69 -22.07 3.03
CA GLU A 180 -0.08 -20.84 3.21
C GLU A 180 0.16 -19.80 2.11
N GLY A 181 1.32 -19.83 1.45
CA GLY A 181 1.76 -18.76 0.56
C GLY A 181 1.19 -18.82 -0.85
N LEU A 182 0.85 -20.01 -1.36
CA LEU A 182 0.25 -20.18 -2.68
C LEU A 182 -1.15 -19.55 -2.80
N ASP A 183 -1.86 -19.43 -1.67
CA ASP A 183 -3.23 -18.88 -1.58
C ASP A 183 -3.25 -17.46 -1.00
N TYR A 184 -2.10 -16.76 -0.99
CA TYR A 184 -1.97 -15.47 -0.33
C TYR A 184 -2.77 -14.35 -1.01
N ASP A 185 -2.15 -13.59 -1.91
CA ASP A 185 -2.79 -12.59 -2.76
C ASP A 185 -2.04 -12.48 -4.11
N GLU A 186 -2.57 -11.65 -5.01
CA GLU A 186 -2.05 -11.50 -6.38
C GLU A 186 -0.69 -10.82 -6.49
N ARG A 187 -0.20 -10.16 -5.44
CA ARG A 187 1.13 -9.52 -5.38
C ARG A 187 2.24 -10.55 -5.31
N VAL A 188 1.95 -11.73 -4.79
CA VAL A 188 2.93 -12.80 -4.56
C VAL A 188 3.12 -13.65 -5.82
N SER A 189 4.32 -13.56 -6.41
CA SER A 189 4.71 -14.41 -7.55
C SER A 189 5.59 -15.60 -7.18
N ASP A 190 6.30 -15.52 -6.05
CA ASP A 190 7.19 -16.57 -5.57
C ASP A 190 7.37 -16.48 -4.04
N VAL A 191 8.20 -17.37 -3.48
CA VAL A 191 8.49 -17.44 -2.04
C VAL A 191 9.13 -16.15 -1.49
N LYS A 192 9.89 -15.41 -2.30
CA LYS A 192 10.52 -14.16 -1.88
C LYS A 192 9.52 -13.04 -1.78
N GLU A 193 8.68 -12.89 -2.80
CA GLU A 193 7.58 -11.94 -2.78
C GLU A 193 6.59 -12.27 -1.66
N TYR A 194 6.35 -13.56 -1.40
CA TYR A 194 5.54 -13.99 -0.26
C TYR A 194 6.12 -13.50 1.06
N PHE A 195 7.41 -13.76 1.31
CA PHE A 195 8.07 -13.29 2.52
C PHE A 195 7.99 -11.77 2.66
N ALA A 196 8.30 -11.03 1.59
CA ALA A 196 8.28 -9.58 1.62
C ALA A 196 6.88 -9.02 1.91
N TYR A 197 5.86 -9.39 1.13
CA TYR A 197 4.51 -8.85 1.33
C TYR A 197 3.87 -9.30 2.64
N SER A 198 3.99 -10.58 2.99
CA SER A 198 3.36 -11.05 4.23
C SER A 198 4.06 -10.52 5.48
N TYR A 199 5.35 -10.20 5.41
CA TYR A 199 6.05 -9.54 6.50
C TYR A 199 5.77 -8.03 6.57
N VAL A 200 5.60 -7.33 5.44
CA VAL A 200 5.03 -5.97 5.41
C VAL A 200 3.67 -5.95 6.10
N ASP A 201 2.78 -6.85 5.72
CA ASP A 201 1.43 -6.91 6.28
C ASP A 201 1.46 -7.28 7.77
N TYR A 202 2.42 -8.09 8.22
CA TYR A 202 2.63 -8.38 9.64
C TYR A 202 3.07 -7.14 10.42
N LEU A 203 4.07 -6.40 9.93
CA LEU A 203 4.61 -5.20 10.59
C LEU A 203 3.63 -4.03 10.60
N THR A 204 2.70 -4.00 9.66
CA THR A 204 1.65 -2.97 9.55
C THR A 204 0.30 -3.39 10.12
N ASP A 205 0.25 -4.51 10.86
CA ASP A 205 -0.96 -5.10 11.46
C ASP A 205 -2.10 -5.41 10.46
N ASN A 206 -1.76 -5.60 9.18
CA ASN A 206 -2.69 -5.95 8.11
C ASN A 206 -2.75 -7.47 7.81
N LEU A 207 -1.81 -8.26 8.34
CA LEU A 207 -1.80 -9.71 8.13
C LEU A 207 -3.02 -10.37 8.79
N ASN A 208 -3.79 -11.13 7.99
CA ASN A 208 -4.88 -11.96 8.51
C ASN A 208 -4.34 -13.20 9.24
N LYS A 209 -4.03 -13.05 10.53
CA LYS A 209 -3.45 -14.08 11.41
C LYS A 209 -4.31 -15.35 11.53
N SER A 210 -5.61 -15.28 11.24
CA SER A 210 -6.48 -16.45 11.23
C SER A 210 -6.39 -17.25 9.92
N LYS A 211 -6.09 -16.58 8.80
CA LYS A 211 -5.87 -17.24 7.49
C LYS A 211 -4.44 -17.74 7.33
N TYR A 212 -3.46 -17.03 7.92
CA TYR A 212 -2.02 -17.35 7.81
C TYR A 212 -1.37 -17.55 9.19
N PRO A 213 -1.84 -18.53 9.99
CA PRO A 213 -1.35 -18.74 11.35
C PRO A 213 0.12 -19.17 11.43
N LEU A 214 0.60 -20.04 10.52
CA LEU A 214 1.99 -20.51 10.54
C LEU A 214 2.96 -19.36 10.21
N THR A 215 2.56 -18.51 9.26
CA THR A 215 3.31 -17.30 8.89
C THR A 215 3.40 -16.32 10.06
N ALA A 216 2.27 -16.07 10.73
CA ALA A 216 2.23 -15.20 11.91
C ALA A 216 3.07 -15.75 13.07
N GLU A 217 3.01 -17.07 13.33
CA GLU A 217 3.82 -17.74 14.34
C GLU A 217 5.32 -17.67 14.01
N PHE A 218 5.69 -17.91 12.75
CA PHE A 218 7.06 -17.78 12.28
C PHE A 218 7.60 -16.38 12.57
N TYR A 219 6.86 -15.31 12.20
CA TYR A 219 7.29 -13.93 12.47
C TYR A 219 7.32 -13.55 13.94
N GLN A 220 6.44 -14.12 14.77
CA GLN A 220 6.50 -13.91 16.22
C GLN A 220 7.75 -14.52 16.86
N ASN A 221 8.20 -15.66 16.33
CA ASN A 221 9.34 -16.42 16.84
C ASN A 221 10.67 -16.02 16.20
N THR A 222 10.61 -15.33 15.06
CA THR A 222 11.74 -14.76 14.32
C THR A 222 12.39 -13.64 15.13
N ASN A 223 13.34 -14.00 16.00
CA ASN A 223 14.31 -13.07 16.62
C ASN A 223 15.68 -13.29 15.97
N TYR A 224 15.85 -12.99 14.67
CA TYR A 224 17.20 -13.08 14.07
C TYR A 224 18.09 -11.87 14.46
N GLU A 225 17.55 -10.89 15.22
CA GLU A 225 18.29 -9.76 15.82
C GLU A 225 17.66 -9.21 17.13
N LYS A 226 17.61 -9.99 18.22
CA LYS A 226 17.52 -9.41 19.59
C LYS A 226 18.81 -9.60 20.35
#